data_AF-A0A2S8IL64-F1
#
_entry.id   AF-A0A2S8IL64-F1
#
_cell.length_a   1.000
_cell.length_b   1.000
_cell.length_c   1.000
_cell.angle_alpha   90.00
_cell.angle_beta   90.00
_cell.angle_gamma   90.00
#
_symmetry.space_group_name_H-M   'P 1'
#
loop_
_entity.id
_entity.type
_entity.pdbx_description
1 polymer ?
#
loop_
_entity_poly.entity_id
_entity_poly.type
_entity_poly.pdbx_seq_one_letter_code
_entity_poly.pdbx_strand_id
1 'polypeptide(L)' 'METSHPYEFRCKMCGFVRQETIERALSGRLDPPVWCPECRRPMTLDYYDVEKQAKKAGLLPLDDGE' A
#
# COMPACT_ATOMS: atom_id res chain seq x y z
N MET A 1 13.51 6.93 15.36
CA MET A 1 13.65 5.70 14.54
C MET A 1 12.40 5.66 13.71
N GLU A 2 12.50 5.94 12.41
CA GLU A 2 11.35 5.95 11.50
C GLU A 2 10.91 4.49 11.35
N THR A 3 9.79 4.12 11.98
CA THR A 3 9.23 2.77 11.93
C THR A 3 8.60 2.60 10.56
N SER A 4 9.41 2.40 9.54
CA SER A 4 8.92 2.14 8.18
C SER A 4 8.32 0.74 8.11
N HIS A 5 6.99 0.67 8.08
CA HIS A 5 6.29 -0.61 7.93
C HIS A 5 6.30 -1.02 6.47
N PRO A 6 6.97 -2.14 6.11
CA PRO A 6 7.06 -2.57 4.73
C PRO A 6 5.67 -2.92 4.20
N TYR A 7 5.36 -2.44 3.00
CA TYR A 7 4.14 -2.72 2.25
C TYR A 7 4.51 -3.25 0.87
N GLU A 8 4.03 -4.45 0.57
CA GLU A 8 4.28 -5.08 -0.73
C GLU A 8 3.17 -4.74 -1.71
N PHE A 9 3.47 -3.83 -2.62
CA PHE A 9 2.54 -3.44 -3.65
C PHE A 9 2.64 -4.35 -4.88
N ARG A 10 1.75 -5.34 -4.94
CA ARG A 10 1.74 -6.36 -6.00
C ARG A 10 0.89 -5.93 -7.20
N CYS A 11 1.48 -5.95 -8.39
CA CYS A 11 0.77 -5.80 -9.65
C CYS A 11 -0.12 -7.01 -9.89
N LYS A 12 -1.44 -6.80 -9.96
CA LYS A 12 -2.42 -7.87 -10.25
C LYS A 12 -2.34 -8.41 -11.68
N MET A 13 -1.64 -7.71 -12.58
CA MET A 13 -1.54 -8.08 -13.99
C MET A 13 -0.38 -9.04 -14.29
N CYS A 14 0.81 -8.76 -13.78
CA CYS A 14 2.01 -9.56 -14.06
C CYS A 14 2.64 -10.19 -12.80
N GLY A 15 2.14 -9.87 -11.61
CA GLY A 15 2.68 -10.38 -10.35
C GLY A 15 3.90 -9.64 -9.82
N PHE A 16 4.40 -8.61 -10.51
CA PHE A 16 5.51 -7.79 -10.03
C PHE A 16 5.22 -7.19 -8.65
N VAL A 17 6.13 -7.36 -7.70
CA VAL A 17 6.01 -6.81 -6.35
C VAL A 17 6.93 -5.61 -6.22
N ARG A 18 6.33 -4.46 -5.93
CA ARG A 18 7.04 -3.23 -5.58
C ARG A 18 7.05 -3.09 -4.06
N GLN A 19 8.24 -3.04 -3.46
CA GLN A 19 8.36 -2.76 -2.03
C GLN A 19 8.17 -1.27 -1.78
N GLU A 20 7.22 -0.91 -0.92
CA GLU A 20 6.96 0.45 -0.49
C GLU A 20 6.70 0.44 1.03
N THR A 21 6.22 1.53 1.61
CA THR A 21 5.83 1.57 3.04
C THR A 21 4.35 1.89 3.20
N ILE A 22 3.73 1.36 4.26
CA ILE A 22 2.32 1.60 4.58
C ILE A 22 2.07 3.10 4.76
N GLU A 23 2.99 3.82 5.41
CA GLU A 23 2.89 5.27 5.64
C GLU A 23 2.82 6.06 4.33
N ARG A 24 3.62 5.68 3.31
CA ARG A 24 3.57 6.34 1.99
C ARG A 24 2.26 6.05 1.26
N ALA A 25 1.72 4.84 1.45
CA ALA A 25 0.42 4.45 0.91
C ALA A 25 -0.74 5.22 1.57
N LEU A 26 -0.71 5.36 2.89
CA LEU A 26 -1.70 6.14 3.65
C LEU A 26 -1.61 7.64 3.41
N SER A 27 -0.40 8.18 3.26
CA SER A 27 -0.19 9.61 3.04
C SER A 27 -0.72 10.10 1.68
N GLY A 28 -1.24 9.21 0.82
CA GLY A 28 -1.65 9.54 -0.54
C GLY A 28 -0.49 9.90 -1.46
N ARG A 29 0.77 9.73 -1.00
CA ARG A 29 2.00 10.00 -1.76
C ARG A 29 2.38 8.89 -2.73
N LEU A 30 1.63 7.79 -2.77
CA LEU A 30 1.55 7.00 -4.00
C LEU A 30 0.62 7.75 -4.96
N ASP A 31 1.15 8.82 -5.56
CA ASP A 31 0.47 9.57 -6.61
C ASP A 31 0.01 8.59 -7.71
N PRO A 32 -1.31 8.41 -7.91
CA PRO A 32 -1.81 7.60 -9.00
C PRO A 32 -1.58 8.32 -10.35
N PRO A 33 -1.27 7.57 -11.43
CA PRO A 33 -1.20 6.13 -11.51
C PRO A 33 0.21 5.62 -11.16
N VAL A 34 0.29 4.66 -10.24
CA VAL A 34 1.52 3.88 -10.05
C VAL A 34 1.64 2.93 -11.24
N TRP A 35 2.65 3.09 -12.08
CA TRP A 35 2.85 2.21 -13.23
C TRP A 35 3.72 1.02 -12.87
N CYS A 36 3.32 -0.17 -13.32
CA CYS A 36 4.18 -1.35 -13.21
C CYS A 36 5.37 -1.22 -14.18
N PRO A 37 6.63 -1.32 -13.73
CA PRO A 37 7.79 -1.24 -14.63
C PRO A 37 7.85 -2.41 -15.62
N GLU A 38 7.31 -3.57 -15.24
CA GLU A 38 7.34 -4.79 -16.07
C GLU A 38 6.30 -4.75 -17.19
N CYS A 39 5.02 -4.60 -16.85
CA CYS A 39 3.93 -4.71 -17.83
C CYS A 39 3.37 -3.36 -18.29
N ARG A 40 3.89 -2.24 -17.75
CA ARG A 40 3.41 -0.87 -18.00
C ARG A 40 1.90 -0.72 -17.86
N ARG A 41 1.28 -1.53 -17.00
CA ARG A 41 -0.12 -1.38 -16.62
C ARG A 41 -0.23 -0.49 -15.39
N PRO A 42 -1.31 0.29 -15.26
CA PRO A 42 -1.61 0.98 -14.02
C PRO A 42 -1.80 -0.05 -12.91
N MET A 43 -1.06 0.12 -11.83
CA MET A 43 -1.22 -0.61 -10.59
C MET A 43 -2.13 0.24 -9.69
N THR A 44 -3.32 -0.26 -9.42
CA THR A 44 -4.24 0.39 -8.50
C THR A 44 -3.87 0.03 -7.07
N LEU A 45 -3.68 1.03 -6.23
CA LEU A 45 -3.49 0.82 -4.80
C LEU A 45 -4.79 0.30 -4.19
N ASP A 46 -4.73 -0.85 -3.53
CA ASP A 46 -5.88 -1.39 -2.84
C ASP A 46 -5.93 -0.76 -1.44
N TYR A 47 -6.58 0.41 -1.36
CA TYR A 47 -6.66 1.19 -0.11
C TYR A 47 -7.25 0.38 1.04
N TYR A 48 -8.15 -0.56 0.75
CA TYR A 48 -8.71 -1.48 1.74
C TYR A 48 -7.65 -2.42 2.33
N ASP A 49 -6.80 -3.00 1.49
CA ASP A 49 -5.66 -3.81 1.94
C ASP A 49 -4.64 -2.96 2.72
N VAL A 50 -4.30 -1.76 2.23
CA VAL A 50 -3.39 -0.83 2.92
C VAL A 50 -3.91 -0.50 4.31
N GLU A 51 -5.19 -0.16 4.44
CA GLU A 51 -5.83 0.17 5.72
C GLU A 51 -5.82 -1.03 6.67
N LYS A 52 -6.11 -2.23 6.15
CA LYS A 52 -6.06 -3.47 6.94
C LYS A 52 -4.65 -3.77 7.45
N GLN A 53 -3.63 -3.59 6.61
CA GLN A 53 -2.23 -3.77 7.00
C GLN A 53 -1.78 -2.68 7.99
N ALA A 54 -2.22 -1.44 7.80
CA ALA A 54 -1.97 -0.34 8.74
C ALA A 54 -2.57 -0.60 10.11
N LYS A 55 -3.82 -1.06 10.17
CA LYS A 55 -4.50 -1.48 11.40
C LYS A 55 -3.72 -2.61 12.09
N LYS A 56 -3.29 -3.63 11.33
CA LYS A 56 -2.48 -4.74 11.86
C LYS A 56 -1.11 -4.28 12.37
N ALA A 57 -0.53 -3.27 11.72
CA ALA A 57 0.74 -2.66 12.13
C ALA A 57 0.60 -1.71 13.33
N GLY A 58 -0.63 -1.41 13.78
CA GLY A 58 -0.90 -0.43 14.84
C GLY A 58 -0.74 1.03 14.37
N LEU A 59 -0.69 1.27 13.06
CA LEU A 59 -0.58 2.62 12.47
C LEU A 59 -1.92 3.35 12.40
N LEU A 60 -3.03 2.60 12.30
CA LEU A 60 -4.38 3.13 12.35
C LEU A 60 -5.12 2.49 13.52
N PRO A 61 -6.00 3.25 14.22
CA PRO A 61 -6.90 2.63 15.17
C PRO A 61 -7.71 1.54 14.46
N LEU A 62 -7.85 0.39 15.12
CA LEU A 62 -8.90 -0.55 14.77
C LEU A 62 -10.20 0.22 15.00
N ASP A 63 -10.83 0.66 13.92
CA ASP A 63 -12.18 1.21 13.96
C ASP A 63 -13.10 0.05 14.36
N ASP A 64 -13.15 -0.19 15.68
CA ASP A 64 -14.18 -0.97 16.35
C ASP A 64 -15.38 -0.05 16.32
N GLY A 65 -16.13 -0.11 15.21
CA GLY A 65 -17.29 0.73 14.99
C GLY A 65 -18.21 0.66 16.21
N GLU A 66 -18.44 1.83 16.81
CA GLU A 66 -19.41 2.08 17.88
C GLU A 66 -20.83 1.63 17.49
#